data_AF-A0A2N1SAI6-F1
#
_entry.id   AF-A0A2N1SAI6-F1
#
_cell.length_a   1.000
_cell.length_b   1.000
_cell.length_c   1.000
_cell.angle_alpha   90.00
_cell.angle_beta   90.00
_cell.angle_gamma   90.00
#
_symmetry.space_group_name_H-M   'P 1'
#
loop_
_entity.id
_entity.type
_entity.pdbx_description
1 polymer ?
#
loop_
_entity_poly.entity_id
_entity_poly.type
_entity_poly.pdbx_seq_one_letter_code
_entity_poly.pdbx_strand_id
1 'polypeptide(L)'
;MKALLIWKDCDRFKVRQDGYWVECPANEIEKLIKPISSYDKHLIDRKDDYLSSKFASTNPSLGLKTDCYYLLVSKDGSEIIPTVPSYPYSGQWNAYCPFREIESRTFYTIEELRKME
;
A
#
# COMPACT_ATOMS: atom_id res chain seq x y z
N MET A 1 2.32 -11.48 2.70
CA MET A 1 2.18 -9.99 2.57
C MET A 1 2.78 -9.30 3.78
N LYS A 2 3.05 -7.99 3.71
CA LYS A 2 3.67 -7.25 4.81
C LYS A 2 3.13 -5.82 4.89
N ALA A 3 2.58 -5.42 6.04
CA ALA A 3 2.20 -4.03 6.29
C ALA A 3 3.43 -3.25 6.75
N LEU A 4 3.64 -2.08 6.13
CA LEU A 4 4.85 -1.26 6.32
C LEU A 4 4.52 0.10 6.95
N LEU A 5 3.40 0.71 6.55
CA LEU A 5 2.98 2.02 7.03
C LEU A 5 1.49 2.00 7.39
N ILE A 6 1.07 2.92 8.25
CA ILE A 6 -0.34 3.17 8.57
C ILE A 6 -0.73 4.62 8.31
N TRP A 7 -1.86 4.84 7.66
CA TRP A 7 -2.50 6.14 7.53
C TRP A 7 -3.74 6.14 8.40
N LYS A 8 -3.66 6.85 9.54
CA LYS A 8 -4.79 7.02 10.45
C LYS A 8 -5.87 7.90 9.83
N ASP A 9 -7.13 7.48 9.97
CA ASP A 9 -8.28 8.21 9.43
C ASP A 9 -8.15 8.54 7.94
N CYS A 10 -7.73 7.54 7.14
CA CYS A 10 -7.55 7.65 5.70
C CYS A 10 -8.88 7.99 5.00
N ASP A 11 -8.84 9.03 4.17
CA ASP A 11 -9.97 9.60 3.43
C ASP A 11 -10.07 9.09 1.99
N ARG A 12 -9.15 8.20 1.57
CA ARG A 12 -9.19 7.60 0.22
C ARG A 12 -10.21 6.47 0.08
N PHE A 13 -10.69 5.94 1.21
CA PHE A 13 -11.73 4.91 1.28
C PHE A 13 -13.12 5.55 1.27
N LYS A 14 -14.15 4.79 0.87
CA LYS A 14 -15.55 5.27 0.89
C LYS A 14 -15.99 5.66 2.30
N VAL A 15 -15.57 4.88 3.29
CA VAL A 15 -15.77 5.19 4.72
C VAL A 15 -14.42 5.50 5.32
N ARG A 16 -14.31 6.67 5.97
CA ARG A 16 -13.06 7.10 6.61
C ARG A 16 -12.66 6.12 7.70
N GLN A 17 -11.46 5.55 7.55
CA GLN A 17 -10.90 4.56 8.47
C GLN A 17 -9.39 4.45 8.31
N ASP A 18 -8.73 3.73 9.21
CA ASP A 18 -7.30 3.47 9.09
C ASP A 18 -6.99 2.69 7.79
N GLY A 19 -5.88 3.03 7.16
CA GLY A 19 -5.36 2.35 5.98
C GLY A 19 -3.94 1.86 6.19
N TYR A 20 -3.66 0.64 5.77
CA TYR A 20 -2.34 0.05 5.82
C TYR A 20 -1.72 0.08 4.43
N TRP A 21 -0.49 0.56 4.35
CA TRP A 21 0.33 0.40 3.17
C TRP A 21 1.01 -0.97 3.21
N VAL A 22 0.65 -1.82 2.25
CA VAL A 22 0.96 -3.23 2.22
C VAL A 22 1.84 -3.54 1.03
N GLU A 23 2.98 -4.16 1.30
CA GLU A 23 3.80 -4.87 0.33
C GLU A 23 3.21 -6.27 0.12
N CYS A 24 2.86 -6.59 -1.12
CA CYS A 24 2.29 -7.87 -1.52
C CYS A 24 3.13 -8.51 -2.64
N PRO A 25 3.74 -9.68 -2.42
CA PRO A 25 4.39 -10.44 -3.49
C PRO A 25 3.46 -10.73 -4.67
N ALA A 26 4.01 -10.74 -5.88
CA ALA A 26 3.25 -10.93 -7.11
C ALA A 26 2.52 -12.29 -7.18
N ASN A 27 3.05 -13.33 -6.54
CA ASN A 27 2.41 -14.64 -6.43
C ASN A 27 1.28 -14.68 -5.37
N GLU A 28 1.15 -13.67 -4.51
CA GLU A 28 0.10 -13.58 -3.49
C GLU A 28 -1.02 -12.62 -3.89
N ILE A 29 -0.78 -11.75 -4.87
CA ILE A 29 -1.74 -10.70 -5.24
C ILE A 29 -3.08 -11.27 -5.70
N GLU A 30 -3.10 -12.39 -6.42
CA GLU A 30 -4.34 -13.00 -6.87
C GLU A 30 -5.23 -13.47 -5.71
N LYS A 31 -4.64 -13.83 -4.56
CA LYS A 31 -5.37 -14.25 -3.36
C LYS A 31 -6.08 -13.06 -2.70
N LEU A 32 -5.48 -11.87 -2.81
CA LEU A 32 -5.98 -10.59 -2.30
C LEU A 32 -6.99 -9.92 -3.23
N ILE A 33 -6.74 -10.01 -4.54
CA ILE A 33 -7.43 -9.24 -5.58
C ILE A 33 -8.61 -10.01 -6.20
N LYS A 34 -8.61 -11.34 -6.21
CA LYS A 34 -9.78 -12.12 -6.69
C LYS A 34 -11.14 -11.71 -6.09
N PRO A 35 -11.25 -11.24 -4.83
CA PRO A 35 -12.50 -10.71 -4.31
C PRO A 35 -12.92 -9.34 -4.88
N ILE A 36 -12.00 -8.57 -5.46
CA ILE A 36 -12.21 -7.17 -5.88
C ILE A 36 -11.86 -7.06 -7.37
N SER A 37 -12.79 -7.52 -8.20
CA SER A 37 -12.74 -7.44 -9.66
C SER A 37 -12.71 -5.99 -10.13
N SER A 38 -11.54 -5.49 -10.54
CA SER A 38 -11.29 -4.62 -11.71
C SER A 38 -9.95 -3.90 -11.59
N TYR A 39 -8.82 -4.61 -11.47
CA TYR A 39 -7.53 -3.92 -11.46
C TYR A 39 -6.96 -3.71 -12.84
N ASP A 40 -6.75 -2.43 -13.14
CA ASP A 40 -6.07 -1.92 -14.31
C ASP A 40 -4.66 -2.49 -14.39
N LYS A 41 -4.37 -3.21 -15.49
CA LYS A 41 -3.03 -3.69 -15.83
C LYS A 41 -1.98 -2.57 -15.83
N HIS A 42 -2.39 -1.30 -15.90
CA HIS A 42 -1.53 -0.12 -15.88
C HIS A 42 -0.82 0.14 -14.53
N LEU A 43 -1.25 -0.48 -13.44
CA LEU A 43 -0.56 -0.39 -12.14
C LEU A 43 0.68 -1.30 -12.06
N ILE A 44 0.77 -2.29 -12.95
CA ILE A 44 1.79 -3.36 -12.94
C ILE A 44 3.18 -2.84 -13.37
N ASP A 45 3.24 -1.72 -14.10
CA ASP A 45 4.47 -1.31 -14.82
C ASP A 45 5.16 -0.04 -14.26
N ARG A 46 4.77 0.45 -13.09
CA ARG A 46 5.28 1.75 -12.55
C ARG A 46 6.50 1.62 -11.64
N LYS A 47 7.24 0.52 -11.77
CA LYS A 47 8.47 0.23 -11.01
C LYS A 47 9.54 1.29 -11.24
N ASP A 48 9.74 1.66 -12.50
CA ASP A 48 10.77 2.63 -12.91
C ASP A 48 10.44 4.04 -12.41
N ASP A 49 9.15 4.40 -12.32
CA ASP A 49 8.67 5.67 -11.76
C ASP A 49 9.08 5.83 -10.29
N TYR A 50 9.09 4.76 -9.49
CA TYR A 50 9.53 4.83 -8.10
C TYR A 50 11.03 4.79 -7.93
N LEU A 51 11.74 3.91 -8.64
CA LEU A 51 13.20 3.82 -8.55
C LEU A 51 13.88 5.14 -8.91
N SER A 52 13.26 5.91 -9.82
CA SER A 52 13.67 7.27 -10.17
C SER A 52 13.17 8.36 -9.20
N SER A 53 12.26 8.04 -8.29
CA SER A 53 11.70 9.00 -7.34
C SER A 53 12.65 9.35 -6.21
N LYS A 54 12.59 10.60 -5.75
CA LYS A 54 13.29 11.07 -4.54
C LYS A 54 12.93 10.25 -3.29
N PHE A 55 11.74 9.63 -3.28
CA PHE A 55 11.29 8.83 -2.15
C PHE A 55 12.09 7.54 -2.02
N ALA A 56 12.35 6.83 -3.12
CA ALA A 56 13.15 5.61 -3.11
C ALA A 56 14.58 5.87 -2.61
N SER A 57 15.16 7.03 -2.94
CA SER A 57 16.50 7.40 -2.47
C SER A 57 16.55 7.83 -1.00
N THR A 58 15.45 8.33 -0.43
CA THR A 58 15.38 8.71 1.00
C THR A 58 14.89 7.60 1.91
N ASN A 59 14.24 6.56 1.38
CA ASN A 59 13.66 5.47 2.17
C ASN A 59 14.15 4.09 1.68
N PRO A 60 15.46 3.81 1.72
CA PRO A 60 16.02 2.56 1.22
C PRO A 60 15.53 1.33 1.98
N SER A 61 15.13 1.49 3.25
CA SER A 61 14.56 0.42 4.10
C SER A 61 13.15 -0.01 3.67
N LEU A 62 12.39 0.89 3.05
CA LEU A 62 11.10 0.60 2.42
C LEU A 62 11.27 0.11 0.97
N GLY A 63 12.51 -0.23 0.59
CA GLY A 63 12.97 -0.59 -0.73
C GLY A 63 11.99 -1.46 -1.52
N LEU A 64 11.74 -1.03 -2.76
CA LEU A 64 10.82 -1.69 -3.66
C LEU A 64 11.37 -3.07 -4.01
N LYS A 65 10.70 -4.13 -3.58
CA LYS A 65 10.99 -5.46 -4.11
C LYS A 65 10.41 -5.54 -5.50
N THR A 66 11.24 -5.86 -6.48
CA THR A 66 10.88 -5.87 -7.90
C THR A 66 9.69 -6.76 -8.24
N ASP A 67 9.43 -7.74 -7.37
CA ASP A 67 8.39 -8.75 -7.53
C ASP A 67 7.23 -8.52 -6.54
N CYS A 68 7.07 -7.31 -6.04
CA CYS A 68 6.02 -6.92 -5.10
C CYS A 68 5.19 -5.74 -5.61
N TYR A 69 3.90 -5.81 -5.29
CA TYR A 69 2.92 -4.76 -5.48
C TYR A 69 2.70 -4.02 -4.16
N TYR A 70 2.33 -2.75 -4.26
CA TYR A 70 2.04 -1.92 -3.11
C TYR A 70 0.58 -1.50 -3.13
N LEU A 71 -0.11 -1.80 -2.03
CA LEU A 71 -1.55 -1.64 -1.92
C LEU A 71 -1.85 -0.83 -0.66
N LEU A 72 -2.83 0.05 -0.74
CA LEU A 72 -3.47 0.68 0.40
C LEU A 72 -4.70 -0.15 0.76
N VAL A 73 -4.66 -0.82 1.92
CA VAL A 73 -5.72 -1.71 2.39
C VAL A 73 -6.39 -1.09 3.59
N SER A 74 -7.70 -0.97 3.54
CA SER A 74 -8.53 -0.52 4.69
C SER A 74 -8.34 -1.43 5.90
N LYS A 75 -8.55 -0.89 7.11
CA LYS A 75 -8.43 -1.65 8.36
C LYS A 75 -9.40 -2.82 8.43
N ASP A 76 -10.62 -2.63 7.94
CA ASP A 76 -11.59 -3.70 7.80
C ASP A 76 -11.35 -4.58 6.55
N GLY A 77 -10.33 -4.28 5.74
CA GLY A 77 -9.99 -4.99 4.52
C GLY A 77 -11.11 -5.08 3.49
N SER A 78 -12.14 -4.23 3.59
CA SER A 78 -13.25 -4.16 2.64
C SER A 78 -12.87 -3.45 1.35
N GLU A 79 -11.93 -2.51 1.46
CA GLU A 79 -11.39 -1.73 0.37
C GLU A 79 -9.88 -1.98 0.25
N ILE A 80 -9.45 -2.28 -0.97
CA ILE A 80 -8.06 -2.31 -1.39
C ILE A 80 -7.95 -1.25 -2.46
N ILE A 81 -6.88 -0.48 -2.48
CA ILE A 81 -6.58 0.53 -3.49
C ILE A 81 -5.12 0.33 -3.88
N PRO A 82 -4.78 0.02 -5.13
CA PRO A 82 -3.41 -0.07 -5.56
C PRO A 82 -2.86 1.32 -5.55
N THR A 83 -1.72 1.44 -4.92
CA THR A 83 -1.02 2.71 -4.87
C THR A 83 0.27 2.51 -5.61
N VAL A 84 0.72 3.59 -6.24
CA VAL A 84 2.12 3.65 -6.62
C VAL A 84 2.95 3.38 -5.37
N PRO A 85 4.07 2.64 -5.52
CA PRO A 85 5.08 2.68 -4.50
C PRO A 85 5.55 4.12 -4.50
N SER A 86 5.10 4.89 -3.53
CA SER A 86 5.55 6.23 -3.19
C SER A 86 4.75 6.59 -1.95
N TYR A 87 5.32 7.43 -1.09
CA TYR A 87 4.44 8.13 -0.17
C TYR A 87 3.43 8.90 -1.02
N PRO A 88 2.12 8.74 -0.79
CA PRO A 88 1.15 9.49 -1.51
C PRO A 88 1.41 10.94 -1.17
N TYR A 89 1.73 11.70 -2.19
CA TYR A 89 2.06 13.10 -2.08
C TYR A 89 0.89 13.86 -2.68
N SER A 90 0.34 14.79 -1.91
CA SER A 90 -0.70 15.66 -2.40
C SER A 90 -0.05 16.91 -2.99
N GLY A 91 0.04 16.96 -4.32
CA GLY A 91 0.59 18.12 -5.03
C GLY A 91 -0.18 19.41 -4.75
N GLN A 92 -1.49 19.32 -4.50
CA GLN A 92 -2.33 20.48 -4.15
C GLN A 92 -1.94 21.12 -2.82
N TRP A 93 -1.40 20.33 -1.87
CA TRP A 93 -1.01 20.80 -0.54
C TRP A 93 0.51 20.87 -0.35
N ASN A 94 1.29 20.51 -1.37
CA ASN A 94 2.75 20.32 -1.29
C ASN A 94 3.16 19.46 -0.07
N ALA A 95 2.34 18.47 0.26
CA ALA A 95 2.44 17.71 1.50
C ALA A 95 2.44 16.21 1.25
N TYR A 96 3.26 15.50 2.01
CA TYR A 96 3.24 14.05 2.08
C TYR A 96 2.02 13.58 2.87
N CYS A 97 1.40 12.47 2.47
CA CYS A 97 0.27 11.88 3.17
C CYS A 97 0.66 11.51 4.60
N PRO A 98 -0.30 11.42 5.53
CA PRO A 98 -0.05 11.27 6.97
C PRO A 98 0.29 9.82 7.35
N PHE A 99 0.99 9.09 6.48
CA PHE A 99 1.49 7.78 6.83
C PHE A 99 2.43 7.89 8.03
N ARG A 100 2.42 6.85 8.85
CA ARG A 100 3.34 6.66 9.97
C ARG A 100 3.98 5.30 9.80
N GLU A 101 5.28 5.23 10.08
CA GLU A 101 5.96 3.95 10.17
C GLU A 101 5.40 3.12 11.32
N ILE A 102 5.21 1.83 11.08
CA ILE A 102 4.81 0.85 12.08
C ILE A 102 5.85 -0.26 12.12
N GLU A 103 5.89 -1.01 13.22
CA GLU A 103 6.64 -2.26 13.23
C GLU A 103 6.04 -3.16 12.15
N SER A 104 6.87 -3.54 11.18
CA SER A 104 6.38 -4.20 10.01
C SER A 104 5.86 -5.59 10.34
N ARG A 105 4.59 -5.88 10.04
CA ARG A 105 3.99 -7.19 10.32
C ARG A 105 3.66 -7.94 9.04
N THR A 106 4.04 -9.21 9.02
CA THR A 106 3.70 -10.15 7.96
C THR A 106 2.30 -10.72 8.24
N PHE A 107 1.49 -10.80 7.20
CA PHE A 107 0.18 -11.45 7.25
C PHE A 107 -0.07 -12.20 5.94
N TYR A 108 -0.95 -13.18 6.00
CA TYR A 108 -1.28 -14.10 4.91
C TYR A 108 -2.76 -14.01 4.48
N THR A 109 -3.62 -13.44 5.33
CA THR A 109 -5.03 -13.18 5.01
C THR A 109 -5.49 -11.79 5.43
N ILE A 110 -6.60 -11.32 4.86
CA ILE A 110 -7.20 -10.04 5.25
C ILE A 110 -7.71 -10.08 6.71
N GLU A 111 -8.17 -11.23 7.18
CA GLU A 111 -8.61 -11.41 8.57
C GLU A 111 -7.48 -11.22 9.58
N GLU A 112 -6.25 -11.58 9.23
CA GLU A 112 -5.07 -11.31 10.04
C GLU A 112 -4.74 -9.82 10.08
N LEU A 113 -4.85 -9.12 8.93
CA LEU A 113 -4.67 -7.67 8.86
C LEU A 113 -5.66 -6.93 9.78
N ARG A 114 -6.94 -7.34 9.81
CA ARG A 114 -7.98 -6.74 10.68
C ARG A 114 -7.65 -6.76 12.16
N LYS A 115 -6.82 -7.71 12.59
CA LYS A 115 -6.40 -7.89 13.98
C LYS A 115 -5.13 -7.13 14.33
N MET A 116 -4.57 -6.36 13.39
CA MET A 116 -3.40 -5.54 13.63
C MET A 116 -3.79 -4.25 14.37
N GLU A 117 -3.61 -4.27 15.69
CA GLU A 117 -3.65 -3.08 16.54
C GLU A 117 -2.36 -2.25 16.45
#